data_AF-A0A840ZM87-F1
#
_entry.id   AF-A0A840ZM87-F1
#
_cell.length_a   1.000
_cell.length_b   1.000
_cell.length_c   1.000
_cell.angle_alpha   90.00
_cell.angle_beta   90.00
_cell.angle_gamma   90.00
#
_symmetry.space_group_name_H-M   'P 1'
#
loop_
_entity.id
_entity.type
_entity.pdbx_description
1 polymer ?
#
loop_
_entity_poly.entity_id
_entity_poly.type
_entity_poly.pdbx_seq_one_letter_code
_entity_poly.pdbx_strand_id
1 'polypeptide(L)'
;MFGPWWKLGVDTTLLAFEAQAVIGLRLAKLAAGGSAAQVEAQRMVSEKVLAAGEAAMQIATGASTGAVVAGYRRKVLANHRRLSRAPKGAAKP
;
A
#
# COMPACT_ATOMS: atom_id res chain seq x y z
N MET A 1 -20.34 -3.04 -22.48
CA MET A 1 -19.50 -4.16 -21.97
C MET A 1 -18.02 -3.76 -21.78
N PHE A 2 -17.45 -2.86 -22.61
CA PHE A 2 -16.03 -2.47 -22.53
C PHE A 2 -15.65 -1.44 -21.44
N GLY A 3 -16.57 -0.57 -21.03
CA GLY A 3 -16.30 0.50 -20.04
C GLY A 3 -15.78 0.01 -18.68
N PRO A 4 -16.39 -1.01 -18.04
CA PRO A 4 -15.91 -1.56 -16.76
C PRO A 4 -14.50 -2.16 -16.84
N TRP A 5 -14.17 -2.84 -17.95
CA TRP A 5 -12.85 -3.42 -18.19
C TRP A 5 -11.78 -2.35 -18.41
N TRP A 6 -12.11 -1.29 -19.15
CA TRP A 6 -11.22 -0.14 -19.32
C TRP A 6 -10.91 0.55 -17.99
N LYS A 7 -11.94 0.81 -17.17
CA LYS A 7 -11.78 1.40 -15.83
C LYS A 7 -10.92 0.53 -14.92
N LEU A 8 -11.18 -0.78 -14.89
CA LEU A 8 -10.39 -1.73 -14.13
C LEU A 8 -8.91 -1.72 -14.56
N GLY A 9 -8.65 -1.69 -15.86
CA GLY A 9 -7.29 -1.59 -16.42
C GLY A 9 -6.58 -0.33 -15.92
N VAL A 10 -7.20 0.84 -16.06
CA VAL A 10 -6.62 2.11 -15.58
C VAL A 10 -6.38 2.11 -14.08
N ASP A 11 -7.35 1.65 -13.29
CA ASP A 11 -7.21 1.56 -11.82
C ASP A 11 -6.08 0.60 -11.40
N THR A 12 -5.90 -0.49 -12.15
CA THR A 12 -4.84 -1.48 -11.90
C THR A 12 -3.46 -0.92 -12.27
N THR A 13 -3.35 -0.19 -13.38
CA THR A 13 -2.10 0.50 -13.77
C THR A 13 -1.71 1.55 -12.73
N LEU A 14 -2.66 2.37 -12.27
CA LEU A 14 -2.41 3.35 -11.21
C LEU A 14 -1.98 2.67 -9.91
N LEU A 15 -2.66 1.60 -9.53
CA LEU A 15 -2.27 0.78 -8.37
C LEU A 15 -0.84 0.26 -8.51
N ALA A 16 -0.44 -0.21 -9.69
CA ALA A 16 0.91 -0.69 -9.94
C ALA A 16 1.96 0.42 -9.74
N PHE A 17 1.74 1.61 -10.30
CA PHE A 17 2.63 2.76 -10.09
C PHE A 17 2.72 3.19 -8.62
N GLU A 18 1.58 3.32 -7.96
CA GLU A 18 1.51 3.68 -6.53
C GLU A 18 2.24 2.63 -5.66
N ALA A 19 2.13 1.34 -6.01
CA ALA A 19 2.83 0.26 -5.31
C ALA A 19 4.35 0.34 -5.47
N GLN A 20 4.85 0.63 -6.67
CA GLN A 20 6.29 0.79 -6.91
C GLN A 20 6.90 1.92 -6.07
N ALA A 21 6.21 3.06 -5.96
CA ALA A 21 6.65 4.17 -5.11
C ALA A 21 6.74 3.77 -3.62
N VAL A 22 5.75 3.04 -3.11
CA VAL A 22 5.75 2.52 -1.73
C VAL A 22 6.90 1.54 -1.50
N ILE A 23 7.18 0.66 -2.46
CA ILE A 23 8.30 -0.28 -2.38
C ILE A 23 9.62 0.48 -2.31
N GLY A 24 9.84 1.47 -3.17
CA GLY A 24 11.04 2.31 -3.17
C GLY A 24 11.25 3.02 -1.83
N LEU A 25 10.21 3.66 -1.27
CA LEU A 25 10.28 4.35 0.02
C LEU A 25 10.61 3.39 1.18
N ARG A 26 10.05 2.17 1.15
CA ARG A 26 10.36 1.13 2.15
C ARG A 26 11.79 0.66 2.06
N LEU A 27 12.28 0.41 0.85
CA LEU A 27 13.67 0.03 0.65
C LEU A 27 14.62 1.13 1.14
N ALA A 28 14.34 2.40 0.83
CA ALA A 28 15.12 3.53 1.33
C ALA A 28 15.12 3.59 2.87
N LYS A 29 13.95 3.43 3.50
CA LYS A 29 13.83 3.46 4.96
C LYS A 29 14.49 2.26 5.65
N LEU A 30 14.45 1.07 5.05
CA LEU A 30 15.14 -0.11 5.55
C LEU A 30 16.66 0.02 5.38
N ALA A 31 17.11 0.54 4.24
CA ALA A 31 18.53 0.80 3.98
C ALA A 31 19.12 1.85 4.93
N ALA A 32 18.33 2.84 5.35
CA ALA A 32 18.72 3.82 6.36
C ALA A 32 18.92 3.20 7.77
N GLY A 33 18.36 2.02 8.03
CA GLY A 33 18.55 1.28 9.28
C GLY A 33 17.94 1.94 10.53
N GLY A 34 18.40 1.49 11.70
CA GLY A 34 17.99 2.01 13.00
C GLY A 34 16.59 1.55 13.47
N SER A 35 16.14 2.10 14.61
CA SER A 35 14.86 1.74 15.23
C SER A 35 13.65 2.02 14.33
N ALA A 36 13.72 3.08 13.52
CA ALA A 36 12.67 3.44 12.57
C ALA A 36 12.51 2.40 11.43
N ALA A 37 13.61 1.76 11.01
CA ALA A 37 13.58 0.66 10.05
C ALA A 37 12.97 -0.61 10.65
N GLN A 38 13.33 -0.95 11.90
CA GLN A 38 12.75 -2.10 12.64
C GLN A 38 11.22 -1.96 12.76
N VAL A 39 10.75 -0.77 13.15
CA VAL A 39 9.31 -0.47 13.25
C VAL A 39 8.61 -0.55 11.90
N GLU A 40 9.27 -0.08 10.83
CA GLU A 40 8.73 -0.22 9.47
C GLU A 40 8.61 -1.68 9.05
N ALA A 41 9.64 -2.51 9.30
CA ALA A 41 9.63 -3.93 8.98
C ALA A 41 8.49 -4.68 9.69
N GLN A 42 8.27 -4.42 10.99
CA GLN A 42 7.16 -5.01 11.74
C GLN A 42 5.80 -4.58 11.17
N ARG A 43 5.65 -3.28 10.87
CA ARG A 43 4.42 -2.76 10.26
C ARG A 43 4.14 -3.39 8.90
N MET A 44 5.16 -3.62 8.09
CA MET A 44 5.02 -4.32 6.79
C MET A 44 4.49 -5.75 6.91
N VAL A 45 4.72 -6.43 8.04
CA VAL A 45 4.16 -7.77 8.29
C VAL A 45 2.70 -7.65 8.69
N SER A 46 2.38 -6.78 9.67
CA SER A 46 0.99 -6.55 10.10
C SER A 46 0.09 -6.14 8.94
N GLU A 47 0.58 -5.27 8.06
CA GLU A 47 -0.18 -4.84 6.87
C GLU A 47 -0.45 -6.01 5.90
N LYS A 48 0.49 -6.95 5.70
CA LYS A 48 0.26 -8.13 4.85
C LYS A 48 -0.78 -9.07 5.47
N VAL A 49 -0.71 -9.29 6.78
CA VAL A 49 -1.67 -10.14 7.50
C VAL A 49 -3.08 -9.55 7.43
N LEU A 50 -3.23 -8.24 7.67
CA LEU A 50 -4.52 -7.56 7.57
C LEU A 50 -5.04 -7.56 6.13
N ALA A 51 -4.18 -7.33 5.14
CA ALA A 51 -4.58 -7.39 3.73
C ALA A 51 -5.03 -8.78 3.29
N ALA A 52 -4.37 -9.83 3.76
CA ALA A 52 -4.78 -11.21 3.51
C ALA A 52 -6.15 -11.52 4.14
N GLY A 53 -6.38 -11.09 5.39
CA GLY A 53 -7.67 -11.24 6.06
C GLY A 53 -8.80 -10.49 5.35
N GLU A 54 -8.56 -9.25 4.91
CA GLU A 54 -9.55 -8.49 4.14
C GLU A 54 -9.83 -9.11 2.77
N ALA A 55 -8.82 -9.65 2.09
CA ALA A 55 -9.01 -10.36 0.83
C ALA A 55 -9.83 -11.65 1.04
N ALA A 56 -9.55 -12.42 2.09
CA ALA A 56 -10.32 -13.62 2.44
C ALA A 56 -11.80 -13.28 2.73
N MET A 57 -12.05 -12.20 3.47
CA MET A 57 -13.41 -11.68 3.71
C MET A 57 -14.09 -11.27 2.41
N GLN A 58 -13.41 -10.50 1.55
CA GLN A 58 -13.97 -10.05 0.26
C GLN A 58 -14.34 -11.22 -0.65
N ILE A 59 -13.52 -12.27 -0.68
CA ILE A 59 -13.81 -13.51 -1.40
C ILE A 59 -15.05 -14.19 -0.78
N ALA A 60 -15.07 -14.36 0.54
CA ALA A 60 -16.17 -15.01 1.25
C ALA A 60 -17.52 -14.29 1.08
N THR A 61 -17.51 -12.96 0.96
CA THR A 61 -18.72 -12.14 0.79
C THR A 61 -19.10 -11.88 -0.67
N GLY A 62 -18.36 -12.44 -1.65
CA GLY A 62 -18.64 -12.24 -3.07
C GLY A 62 -18.44 -10.81 -3.58
N ALA A 63 -17.44 -10.09 -3.05
CA ALA A 63 -17.16 -8.71 -3.47
C ALA A 63 -16.77 -8.63 -4.96
N SER A 64 -17.24 -7.60 -5.66
CA SER A 64 -16.83 -7.37 -7.06
C SER A 64 -15.34 -7.06 -7.17
N THR A 65 -14.70 -7.48 -8.27
CA THR A 65 -13.28 -7.23 -8.55
C THR A 65 -12.92 -5.73 -8.47
N GLY A 66 -13.81 -4.85 -8.92
CA GLY A 66 -13.61 -3.39 -8.78
C GLY A 66 -13.59 -2.90 -7.33
N ALA A 67 -14.42 -3.47 -6.45
CA ALA A 67 -14.42 -3.13 -5.03
C ALA A 67 -13.14 -3.60 -4.32
N VAL A 68 -12.65 -4.79 -4.69
CA VAL A 68 -11.36 -5.33 -4.21
C VAL A 68 -10.21 -4.39 -4.60
N VAL A 69 -10.11 -4.04 -5.89
CA VAL A 69 -9.04 -3.15 -6.40
C VAL A 69 -9.10 -1.76 -5.76
N ALA A 70 -10.29 -1.17 -5.62
CA ALA A 70 -10.45 0.12 -4.95
C ALA A 70 -10.02 0.07 -3.47
N GLY A 71 -10.27 -1.05 -2.78
CA GLY A 71 -9.78 -1.30 -1.42
C GLY A 71 -8.26 -1.32 -1.33
N TYR A 72 -7.61 -2.06 -2.23
CA TYR A 72 -6.14 -2.10 -2.32
C TYR A 72 -5.55 -0.71 -2.59
N ARG A 73 -6.11 0.04 -3.54
CA ARG A 73 -5.64 1.38 -3.89
C ARG A 73 -5.69 2.34 -2.70
N ARG A 74 -6.77 2.32 -1.90
CA ARG A 74 -6.86 3.14 -0.67
C ARG A 74 -5.72 2.84 0.32
N LYS A 75 -5.37 1.57 0.52
CA LYS A 75 -4.28 1.17 1.42
C LYS A 75 -2.92 1.63 0.91
N VAL A 76 -2.66 1.46 -0.40
CA VAL A 76 -1.39 1.89 -1.01
C VAL A 76 -1.22 3.41 -0.90
N LEU A 77 -2.27 4.19 -1.16
CA LEU A 77 -2.24 5.64 -0.99
C LEU A 77 -1.99 6.06 0.46
N ALA A 78 -2.62 5.40 1.43
CA ALA A 78 -2.37 5.67 2.85
C ALA A 78 -0.91 5.38 3.23
N ASN A 79 -0.35 4.29 2.71
CA ASN A 79 1.06 3.93 2.91
C ASN A 79 2.00 4.95 2.28
N HIS A 80 1.74 5.36 1.04
CA HIS A 80 2.51 6.38 0.35
C HIS A 80 2.51 7.69 1.16
N ARG A 81 1.34 8.18 1.59
CA ARG A 81 1.24 9.41 2.41
C ARG A 81 2.00 9.32 3.72
N ARG A 82 2.01 8.15 4.37
CA ARG A 82 2.75 7.94 5.62
C ARG A 82 4.26 7.93 5.39
N LEU A 83 4.71 7.27 4.32
CA LEU A 83 6.13 7.11 4.01
C LEU A 83 6.75 8.39 3.43
N SER A 84 5.96 9.18 2.70
CA SER A 84 6.38 10.48 2.15
C SER A 84 6.41 11.60 3.19
N ARG A 85 5.79 11.41 4.36
CA ARG A 85 5.92 12.36 5.48
C ARG A 85 7.31 12.24 6.10
N ALA A 86 8.02 13.36 6.13
CA ALA A 86 9.32 13.47 6.78
C ALA A 86 9.27 12.94 8.23
N PRO A 87 10.34 12.30 8.73
CA PRO A 87 10.37 11.82 10.10
C PRO A 87 10.19 13.01 11.04
N LYS A 88 9.24 12.92 11.98
CA LYS A 88 9.19 13.84 13.13
C LYS A 88 10.48 13.66 13.93
N GLY A 89 11.47 14.50 13.66
CA GLY A 89 12.80 14.44 14.29
C GLY A 89 13.97 14.90 13.41
N ALA A 90 13.81 15.03 12.09
CA ALA A 90 14.89 15.48 11.20
C ALA A 90 15.06 17.01 11.14
N ALA A 91 14.86 17.70 12.25
CA ALA A 91 15.15 19.12 12.38
C ALA A 91 15.91 19.38 13.68
N LYS A 92 17.24 19.35 13.58
CA LYS A 92 18.07 20.35 14.26
C LYS A 92 19.41 20.49 13.50
N PRO A 93 19.76 21.69 13.01
CA PRO A 93 21.14 22.00 12.70
C PRO A 93 21.99 22.05 13.99
#